data_AF-A0AAE9DW54-F1
#
_entry.id   AF-A0AAE9DW54-F1
#
_cell.length_a   1.000
_cell.length_b   1.000
_cell.length_c   1.000
_cell.angle_alpha   90.00
_cell.angle_beta   90.00
_cell.angle_gamma   90.00
#
_symmetry.space_group_name_H-M   'P 1'
#
loop_
_entity.id
_entity.type
_entity.pdbx_description
1 polymer ?
#
loop_
_entity_poly.entity_id
_entity_poly.type
_entity_poly.pdbx_seq_one_letter_code
_entity_poly.pdbx_strand_id
1 'polypeptide(L)'
;MPALPDICFSILLDILVIYYIYCDELFTDKTISFIFFPKAVAPKMFIYFCVMGILNLINFLFSMYQHRKNNQIRNSKNYLSSKYQLEEVYESTKFSVSVISCHFLLFSLYIVGIGILRYFGSKIIPDSIDLMACRGAFTTMISFNNLVVGVIAVCLNRKMKQRKRNSIKRTVRIKTTGNVGAQNYENQIFRIWNSTLKMH
;
A
#
# COMPACT_ATOMS: atom_id res chain seq x y z
N MET A 1 2.16 -17.86 -6.25
CA MET A 1 0.76 -18.25 -5.93
C MET A 1 0.76 -18.64 -4.47
N PRO A 2 -0.07 -18.05 -3.60
CA PRO A 2 -0.23 -18.56 -2.24
C PRO A 2 -0.70 -20.01 -2.33
N ALA A 3 -0.17 -20.89 -1.47
CA ALA A 3 -0.55 -22.29 -1.49
C ALA A 3 -2.00 -22.39 -1.00
N LEU A 4 -2.85 -23.20 -1.65
CA LEU A 4 -4.22 -23.50 -1.21
C LEU A 4 -4.40 -23.63 0.33
N PRO A 5 -3.49 -24.31 1.07
CA PRO A 5 -3.57 -24.38 2.54
C PRO A 5 -3.52 -23.03 3.27
N ASP A 6 -2.78 -22.04 2.77
CA ASP A 6 -2.66 -20.72 3.41
C ASP A 6 -3.99 -19.96 3.38
N ILE A 7 -4.74 -20.13 2.29
CA ILE A 7 -6.06 -19.50 2.10
C ILE A 7 -7.07 -20.14 3.06
N CYS A 8 -7.11 -21.47 3.14
CA CYS A 8 -8.00 -22.18 4.05
C CYS A 8 -7.73 -21.82 5.51
N PHE A 9 -6.45 -21.72 5.89
CA PHE A 9 -6.07 -21.30 7.24
C PHE A 9 -6.55 -19.87 7.56
N SER A 10 -6.41 -18.95 6.61
CA SER A 10 -6.87 -17.56 6.77
C SER A 10 -8.39 -17.49 6.97
N ILE A 11 -9.15 -18.21 6.14
CA ILE A 11 -10.62 -18.28 6.25
C ILE A 11 -11.04 -18.87 7.60
N LEU A 12 -10.38 -19.95 8.05
CA LEU A 12 -10.67 -20.56 9.34
C LEU A 12 -10.42 -19.58 10.50
N LEU A 13 -9.31 -18.85 10.43
CA LEU A 13 -8.94 -17.86 11.44
C LEU A 13 -9.96 -16.72 11.48
N ASP A 14 -10.42 -16.24 10.32
CA ASP A 14 -11.46 -15.22 10.23
C ASP A 14 -12.79 -15.70 10.86
N ILE A 15 -13.21 -16.93 10.56
CA ILE A 15 -14.41 -17.54 11.16
C ILE A 15 -14.28 -17.64 12.68
N LEU A 16 -13.12 -18.05 13.19
CA LEU A 16 -12.86 -18.14 14.63
C LEU A 16 -12.91 -16.77 15.31
N VAL A 17 -12.38 -15.73 14.67
CA VAL A 17 -12.44 -14.36 15.18
C VAL A 17 -13.88 -13.86 15.23
N ILE A 18 -14.66 -14.10 14.17
CA ILE A 18 -16.09 -13.74 14.14
C ILE A 18 -16.84 -14.48 15.25
N TYR A 19 -16.60 -15.79 15.39
CA TYR A 19 -17.20 -16.58 16.46
C TYR A 19 -16.85 -16.02 17.84
N TYR A 20 -15.58 -15.72 18.11
CA TYR A 20 -15.14 -15.16 19.39
C TYR A 20 -15.81 -13.81 19.73
N ILE A 21 -16.02 -12.98 18.72
CA ILE A 21 -16.67 -11.67 18.87
C ILE A 21 -18.15 -11.82 19.23
N TYR A 22 -18.86 -12.73 18.56
CA TYR A 22 -20.32 -12.85 18.65
C TYR A 22 -20.85 -13.96 19.56
N CYS A 23 -20.00 -14.83 20.12
CA CYS A 23 -20.41 -15.98 20.94
C CYS A 23 -21.31 -15.63 22.14
N ASP A 24 -21.19 -14.42 22.68
CA ASP A 24 -21.91 -13.97 23.88
C ASP A 24 -23.14 -13.10 23.56
N GLU A 25 -23.50 -12.93 22.28
CA GLU A 25 -24.63 -12.09 21.86
C GLU A 25 -25.92 -12.91 21.72
N LEU A 26 -26.99 -12.42 22.34
CA LEU A 26 -28.32 -13.04 22.30
C LEU A 26 -29.20 -12.47 21.17
N PHE A 27 -28.69 -11.55 20.33
CA PHE A 27 -29.38 -10.97 19.16
C PHE A 27 -30.82 -10.50 19.42
N THR A 28 -31.12 -10.10 20.66
CA THR A 28 -32.46 -9.69 21.10
C THR A 28 -32.80 -8.26 20.69
N ASP A 29 -31.79 -7.44 20.38
CA ASP A 29 -31.97 -6.05 19.96
C ASP A 29 -32.20 -5.93 18.44
N LYS A 30 -33.24 -5.16 18.04
CA LYS A 30 -33.49 -4.78 16.63
C LYS A 30 -32.37 -3.85 16.13
N THR A 31 -31.27 -4.44 15.67
CA THR A 31 -30.12 -3.72 15.10
C THR A 31 -30.05 -3.95 13.59
N ILE A 32 -29.64 -2.91 12.85
CA ILE A 32 -29.31 -3.06 11.43
C ILE A 32 -27.90 -3.66 11.36
N SER A 33 -27.81 -4.94 10.97
CA SER A 33 -26.63 -5.82 11.13
C SER A 33 -25.29 -5.32 10.60
N PHE A 34 -25.25 -4.27 9.77
CA PHE A 34 -24.01 -3.78 9.16
C PHE A 34 -23.51 -2.43 9.70
N ILE A 35 -24.36 -1.65 10.38
CA ILE A 35 -24.03 -0.28 10.78
C ILE A 35 -23.93 -0.16 12.29
N PHE A 36 -24.74 -0.91 13.03
CA PHE A 36 -24.84 -0.82 14.48
C PHE A 36 -24.46 -2.14 15.14
N PHE A 37 -23.32 -2.13 15.81
CA PHE A 37 -22.94 -3.25 16.68
C PHE A 37 -23.85 -3.24 17.91
N PRO A 38 -24.38 -4.42 18.31
CA PRO A 38 -25.06 -4.57 19.58
C PRO A 38 -24.18 -4.10 20.74
N LYS A 39 -24.82 -3.61 21.82
CA LYS A 39 -24.10 -3.00 22.95
C LYS A 39 -23.10 -3.97 23.60
N ALA A 40 -23.40 -5.27 23.64
CA ALA A 40 -22.50 -6.28 24.21
C ALA A 40 -21.25 -6.53 23.36
N VAL A 41 -21.35 -6.38 22.03
CA VAL A 41 -20.25 -6.64 21.08
C VAL A 41 -19.36 -5.42 20.84
N ALA A 42 -19.89 -4.21 20.99
CA ALA A 42 -19.16 -2.97 20.71
C ALA A 42 -17.80 -2.80 21.44
N PRO A 43 -17.61 -3.22 22.71
CA PRO A 43 -16.30 -3.24 23.36
C PRO A 43 -15.32 -4.20 22.69
N LYS A 44 -15.74 -5.43 22.41
CA LYS A 44 -14.90 -6.46 21.77
C LYS A 44 -14.47 -6.06 20.36
N MET A 45 -15.39 -5.51 19.57
CA MET A 45 -15.08 -5.00 18.22
C MET A 45 -14.05 -3.86 18.23
N PHE A 46 -14.11 -2.98 19.22
CA PHE A 46 -13.14 -1.89 19.33
C PHE A 46 -11.76 -2.41 19.74
N ILE A 47 -11.68 -3.37 20.65
CA ILE A 47 -10.42 -4.04 20.97
C ILE A 47 -9.83 -4.70 19.72
N TYR A 48 -10.65 -5.40 18.94
CA TYR A 48 -10.25 -5.97 17.65
C TYR A 48 -9.68 -4.91 16.69
N PHE A 49 -10.35 -3.76 16.54
CA PHE A 49 -9.82 -2.66 15.71
C PHE A 49 -8.50 -2.10 16.25
N CYS A 50 -8.33 -1.97 17.57
CA CYS A 50 -7.07 -1.56 18.17
C CYS A 50 -5.94 -2.55 17.90
N VAL A 51 -6.20 -3.86 18.03
CA VAL A 51 -5.23 -4.92 17.71
C VAL A 51 -4.85 -4.87 16.23
N MET A 52 -5.82 -4.73 15.33
CA MET A 52 -5.55 -4.51 13.90
C MET A 52 -4.74 -3.24 13.64
N GLY A 53 -4.95 -2.19 14.44
CA GLY A 53 -4.18 -0.95 14.36
C GLY A 53 -2.71 -1.16 14.71
N ILE A 54 -2.44 -1.95 15.75
CA ILE A 54 -1.08 -2.34 16.16
C ILE A 54 -0.42 -3.21 15.09
N LEU A 55 -1.12 -4.20 14.54
CA LEU A 55 -0.59 -5.02 13.45
C LEU A 55 -0.26 -4.18 12.21
N ASN A 56 -1.12 -3.23 11.85
CA ASN A 56 -0.86 -2.29 10.76
C ASN A 56 0.35 -1.39 11.04
N LEU A 57 0.55 -0.95 12.29
CA LEU A 57 1.75 -0.22 12.69
C LEU A 57 3.02 -1.06 12.51
N ILE A 58 2.99 -2.32 12.97
CA ILE A 58 4.10 -3.25 12.81
C ILE A 58 4.43 -3.46 11.32
N ASN A 59 3.41 -3.70 10.49
CA ASN A 59 3.57 -3.84 9.03
C ASN A 59 4.19 -2.59 8.39
N PHE A 60 3.77 -1.40 8.82
CA PHE A 60 4.35 -0.14 8.38
C PHE A 60 5.83 -0.02 8.78
N LEU A 61 6.20 -0.37 10.02
CA LEU A 61 7.58 -0.34 10.50
C LEU A 61 8.48 -1.32 9.71
N PHE A 62 8.01 -2.55 9.48
CA PHE A 62 8.72 -3.53 8.66
C PHE A 62 8.89 -3.05 7.21
N SER A 63 7.86 -2.43 6.64
CA SER A 63 7.91 -1.86 5.28
C SER A 63 8.97 -0.76 5.19
N MET A 64 9.01 0.15 6.18
CA MET A 64 10.01 1.20 6.27
C MET A 64 11.43 0.64 6.44
N TYR A 65 11.59 -0.41 7.25
CA TYR A 65 12.86 -1.12 7.40
C TYR A 65 13.32 -1.74 6.07
N GLN A 66 12.43 -2.43 5.36
CA GLN A 66 12.73 -3.05 4.07
C GLN A 66 13.10 -2.00 3.02
N HIS A 67 12.44 -0.85 3.02
CA HIS A 67 12.82 0.27 2.16
C HIS A 67 14.25 0.77 2.43
N ARG A 68 14.62 0.94 3.70
CA ARG A 68 15.98 1.36 4.11
C ARG A 68 17.03 0.35 3.67
N LYS A 69 16.79 -0.94 3.91
CA LYS A 69 17.70 -2.02 3.50
C LYS A 69 17.87 -2.08 1.99
N ASN A 70 16.78 -1.99 1.23
CA ASN A 70 16.85 -1.99 -0.24
C ASN A 70 17.60 -0.77 -0.78
N ASN A 71 17.47 0.40 -0.15
CA ASN A 71 18.25 1.58 -0.52
C ASN A 71 19.76 1.41 -0.24
N GLN A 72 20.12 0.78 0.88
CA GLN A 72 21.52 0.49 1.20
C GLN A 72 22.16 -0.47 0.19
N ILE A 73 21.46 -1.57 -0.14
CA ILE A 73 21.95 -2.58 -1.10
C ILE A 73 22.14 -1.96 -2.50
N ARG A 74 21.27 -1.01 -2.87
CA ARG A 74 21.33 -0.28 -4.15
C ARG A 74 22.59 0.54 -4.33
N ASN A 75 23.07 1.14 -3.24
CA ASN A 75 24.26 1.96 -3.27
C ASN A 75 25.56 1.13 -3.16
N SER A 76 25.48 -0.15 -2.79
CA SER A 76 26.65 -1.00 -2.51
C SER A 76 27.06 -1.93 -3.66
N LYS A 77 26.16 -2.31 -4.58
CA LYS A 77 26.46 -3.29 -5.64
C LYS A 77 26.93 -2.64 -6.95
N ASN A 78 28.07 -3.10 -7.47
CA ASN A 78 28.72 -2.55 -8.67
C ASN A 78 28.44 -3.32 -9.98
N TYR A 79 27.88 -4.53 -9.93
CA TYR A 79 27.65 -5.32 -11.15
C TYR A 79 26.40 -4.87 -11.91
N LEU A 80 26.52 -4.68 -13.23
CA LEU A 80 25.47 -4.13 -14.09
C LEU A 80 24.15 -4.92 -14.04
N SER A 81 24.22 -6.26 -14.13
CA SER A 81 23.04 -7.15 -14.05
C SER A 81 22.33 -7.03 -12.69
N SER A 82 23.10 -7.07 -11.60
CA SER A 82 22.55 -6.91 -10.25
C SER A 82 21.93 -5.53 -10.02
N LYS A 83 22.47 -4.48 -10.64
CA LYS A 83 21.95 -3.12 -10.54
C LYS A 83 20.58 -2.98 -11.21
N TYR A 84 20.38 -3.62 -12.37
CA TYR A 84 19.08 -3.65 -13.03
C TYR A 84 18.02 -4.38 -12.21
N GLN A 85 18.33 -5.59 -11.74
CA GLN A 85 17.41 -6.37 -10.90
C GLN A 85 17.06 -5.62 -9.61
N LEU A 86 18.05 -4.98 -8.99
CA LEU A 86 17.82 -4.26 -7.75
C LEU A 86 17.03 -2.95 -7.93
N GLU A 87 17.18 -2.26 -9.08
CA GLU A 87 16.37 -1.09 -9.40
C GLU A 87 14.88 -1.46 -9.55
N GLU A 88 14.60 -2.62 -10.15
CA GLU A 88 13.23 -3.12 -10.26
C GLU A 88 12.64 -3.49 -8.90
N VAL A 89 13.41 -4.20 -8.05
CA VAL A 89 13.00 -4.52 -6.68
C VAL A 89 12.80 -3.26 -5.85
N TYR A 90 13.67 -2.26 -5.99
CA TYR A 90 13.58 -0.99 -5.27
C TYR A 90 12.33 -0.21 -5.64
N GLU A 91 12.03 -0.07 -6.94
CA GLU A 91 10.81 0.59 -7.40
C GLU A 91 9.55 -0.17 -6.95
N SER A 92 9.55 -1.49 -7.02
CA SER A 92 8.45 -2.30 -6.49
C SER A 92 8.26 -2.12 -4.98
N THR A 93 9.36 -2.12 -4.22
CA THR A 93 9.33 -1.92 -2.76
C THR A 93 8.82 -0.52 -2.40
N LYS A 94 9.27 0.51 -3.11
CA LYS A 94 8.82 1.89 -2.92
C LYS A 94 7.33 2.05 -3.16
N PHE A 95 6.79 1.36 -4.16
CA PHE A 95 5.35 1.32 -4.40
C PHE A 95 4.61 0.69 -3.21
N SER A 96 5.00 -0.53 -2.81
CA SER A 96 4.36 -1.27 -1.72
C SER A 96 4.41 -0.48 -0.40
N VAL A 97 5.56 0.09 -0.06
CA VAL A 97 5.75 0.92 1.15
C VAL A 97 4.82 2.13 1.13
N SER A 98 4.67 2.80 -0.02
CA SER A 98 3.76 3.95 -0.14
C SER A 98 2.30 3.57 0.09
N VAL A 99 1.86 2.41 -0.40
CA VAL A 99 0.49 1.92 -0.21
C VAL A 99 0.24 1.56 1.25
N ILE A 100 1.17 0.80 1.86
CA ILE A 100 1.07 0.40 3.28
C ILE A 100 1.06 1.64 4.19
N SER A 101 1.87 2.65 3.89
CA SER A 101 1.89 3.92 4.63
C SER A 101 0.54 4.64 4.56
N CYS A 102 -0.07 4.70 3.38
CA CYS A 102 -1.37 5.32 3.19
C CYS A 102 -2.47 4.57 3.95
N HIS A 103 -2.47 3.24 3.89
CA HIS A 103 -3.41 2.41 4.62
C HIS A 103 -3.28 2.61 6.14
N PHE A 104 -2.05 2.64 6.65
CA PHE A 104 -1.78 2.90 8.06
C PHE A 104 -2.36 4.25 8.49
N LEU A 105 -2.07 5.33 7.75
CA LEU A 105 -2.56 6.68 8.08
C LEU A 105 -4.10 6.76 8.11
N LEU A 106 -4.77 6.24 7.09
CA LEU A 106 -6.23 6.27 7.00
C LEU A 106 -6.88 5.43 8.10
N PHE A 107 -6.32 4.26 8.39
CA PHE A 107 -6.84 3.37 9.43
C PHE A 107 -6.60 3.93 10.84
N SER A 108 -5.45 4.57 11.08
CA SER A 108 -5.19 5.27 12.35
C SER A 108 -6.16 6.43 12.56
N LEU A 109 -6.45 7.22 11.52
CA LEU A 109 -7.42 8.31 11.61
C LEU A 109 -8.83 7.80 11.95
N TYR A 110 -9.21 6.64 11.38
CA TYR A 110 -10.45 5.95 11.72
C TYR A 110 -10.52 5.53 13.20
N ILE A 111 -9.49 4.86 13.73
CA ILE A 111 -9.46 4.41 15.13
C ILE A 111 -9.53 5.61 16.08
N VAL A 112 -8.76 6.67 15.80
CA VAL A 112 -8.76 7.88 16.63
C VAL A 112 -10.13 8.56 16.61
N GLY A 113 -10.75 8.69 15.43
CA GLY A 113 -12.08 9.28 15.29
C GLY A 113 -13.15 8.52 16.09
N ILE A 114 -13.18 7.20 16.00
CA ILE A 114 -14.09 6.37 16.81
C ILE A 114 -13.75 6.46 18.30
N GLY A 115 -12.46 6.48 18.65
CA GLY A 115 -12.04 6.66 20.05
C GLY A 115 -12.59 7.95 20.65
N ILE A 116 -12.47 9.07 19.93
CA ILE A 116 -13.00 10.37 20.36
C ILE A 116 -14.53 10.29 20.50
N LEU A 117 -15.25 9.78 19.51
CA LEU A 117 -16.72 9.64 19.58
C LEU A 117 -17.20 8.67 20.67
N ARG A 118 -16.35 7.73 21.08
CA ARG A 118 -16.67 6.78 22.14
C ARG A 118 -16.52 7.40 23.53
N TYR A 119 -15.38 8.05 23.80
CA TYR A 119 -15.07 8.59 25.14
C TYR A 119 -15.58 10.02 25.36
N PHE A 120 -15.56 10.84 24.31
CA PHE A 120 -15.93 12.26 24.38
C PHE A 120 -17.21 12.59 23.61
N GLY A 121 -17.74 11.67 22.81
CA GLY A 121 -18.90 11.94 21.95
C GLY A 121 -20.14 12.39 22.71
N SER A 122 -20.42 11.87 23.91
CA SER A 122 -21.55 12.32 24.74
C SER A 122 -21.40 13.72 25.31
N LYS A 123 -20.16 14.26 25.36
CA LYS A 123 -19.90 15.66 25.74
C LYS A 123 -19.99 16.62 24.56
N ILE A 124 -19.74 16.12 23.34
CA ILE A 124 -19.70 16.91 22.10
C ILE A 124 -21.09 16.97 21.46
N ILE A 125 -21.83 15.87 21.47
CA ILE A 125 -23.18 15.74 20.91
C ILE A 125 -24.11 15.31 22.05
N PRO A 126 -24.93 16.24 22.59
CA PRO A 126 -25.85 15.94 23.68
C PRO A 126 -26.98 15.00 23.26
N ASP A 127 -27.40 15.07 21.99
CA ASP A 127 -28.47 14.21 21.49
C ASP A 127 -27.97 12.79 21.18
N SER A 128 -28.65 11.82 21.78
CA SER A 128 -28.35 10.39 21.65
C SER A 128 -28.56 9.87 20.23
N ILE A 129 -29.51 10.44 19.49
CA ILE A 129 -29.82 10.04 18.11
C ILE A 129 -28.73 10.53 17.16
N ASP A 130 -28.32 11.78 17.28
CA ASP A 130 -27.24 12.36 16.47
C ASP A 130 -25.89 11.69 16.75
N LEU A 131 -25.61 11.39 18.02
CA LEU A 131 -24.40 10.66 18.39
C LEU A 131 -24.38 9.25 17.79
N MET A 132 -25.54 8.59 17.75
CA MET A 132 -25.70 7.28 17.10
C MET A 132 -25.51 7.37 15.59
N ALA A 133 -26.11 8.36 14.93
CA ALA A 133 -25.94 8.61 13.51
C ALA A 133 -24.48 8.90 13.14
N CYS A 134 -23.78 9.72 13.93
CA CYS A 134 -22.35 9.99 13.74
C CYS A 134 -21.51 8.72 13.86
N ARG A 135 -21.77 7.87 14.86
CA ARG A 135 -21.07 6.58 15.01
C ARG A 135 -21.32 5.65 13.83
N GLY A 136 -22.56 5.60 13.32
CA GLY A 136 -22.92 4.85 12.12
C GLY A 136 -22.23 5.39 10.84
N ALA A 137 -22.11 6.71 10.71
CA ALA A 137 -21.37 7.30 9.59
C ALA A 137 -19.88 6.89 9.62
N PHE A 138 -19.26 6.91 10.79
CA PHE A 138 -17.87 6.49 10.95
C PHE A 138 -17.66 5.00 10.64
N THR A 139 -18.58 4.10 10.97
CA THR A 139 -18.44 2.67 10.63
C THR A 139 -18.47 2.43 9.12
N THR A 140 -19.26 3.20 8.36
CA THR A 140 -19.23 3.14 6.88
C THR A 140 -17.92 3.65 6.27
N MET A 141 -17.15 4.45 7.02
CA MET A 141 -15.87 5.01 6.59
C MET A 141 -14.81 3.92 6.37
N ILE A 142 -14.95 2.72 6.96
CA ILE A 142 -14.07 1.57 6.69
C ILE A 142 -14.07 1.22 5.19
N SER A 143 -15.25 1.09 4.59
CA SER A 143 -15.40 0.74 3.17
C SER A 143 -14.84 1.83 2.28
N PHE A 144 -15.04 3.10 2.65
CA PHE A 144 -14.46 4.24 1.95
C PHE A 144 -12.94 4.24 2.02
N ASN A 145 -12.35 3.99 3.18
CA ASN A 145 -10.89 3.92 3.35
C ASN A 145 -10.28 2.84 2.44
N ASN A 146 -10.89 1.66 2.35
CA ASN A 146 -10.42 0.59 1.45
C ASN A 146 -10.48 1.01 -0.03
N LEU A 147 -11.55 1.68 -0.44
CA LEU A 147 -11.67 2.21 -1.80
C LEU A 147 -10.58 3.26 -2.09
N VAL A 148 -10.38 4.20 -1.18
CA VAL A 148 -9.38 5.27 -1.30
C VAL A 148 -7.97 4.70 -1.40
N VAL A 149 -7.61 3.73 -0.55
CA VAL A 149 -6.32 3.04 -0.62
C VAL A 149 -6.13 2.36 -1.98
N GLY A 150 -7.16 1.68 -2.49
CA GLY A 150 -7.14 1.05 -3.81
C GLY A 150 -6.90 2.05 -4.95
N VAL A 151 -7.63 3.17 -4.95
CA VAL A 151 -7.47 4.25 -5.95
C VAL A 151 -6.08 4.89 -5.86
N ILE A 152 -5.59 5.15 -4.65
CA ILE A 152 -4.25 5.70 -4.41
C ILE A 152 -3.19 4.72 -4.93
N ALA A 153 -3.34 3.42 -4.68
CA ALA A 153 -2.44 2.40 -5.20
C ALA A 153 -2.42 2.38 -6.74
N VAL A 154 -3.58 2.44 -7.41
CA VAL A 154 -3.63 2.52 -8.87
C VAL A 154 -2.98 3.81 -9.39
N CYS A 155 -3.25 4.95 -8.75
CA CYS A 155 -2.69 6.25 -9.14
C CYS A 155 -1.16 6.28 -8.97
N LEU A 156 -0.65 5.81 -7.83
CA LEU A 156 0.78 5.67 -7.57
C LEU A 156 1.44 4.76 -8.59
N ASN A 157 0.84 3.60 -8.90
CA ASN A 157 1.36 2.66 -9.88
C ASN A 157 1.44 3.31 -11.28
N ARG A 158 0.39 4.03 -11.70
CA ARG A 158 0.38 4.77 -12.97
C ARG A 158 1.48 5.84 -12.99
N LYS A 159 1.61 6.65 -11.93
CA LYS A 159 2.65 7.68 -11.81
C LYS A 159 4.06 7.08 -11.87
N MET A 160 4.30 5.96 -11.19
CA MET A 160 5.60 5.27 -11.20
C MET A 160 5.92 4.70 -12.59
N LYS A 161 4.96 4.03 -13.24
CA LYS A 161 5.12 3.55 -14.63
C LYS A 161 5.38 4.69 -15.61
N GLN A 162 4.75 5.85 -15.44
CA GLN A 162 4.95 7.02 -16.29
C GLN A 162 6.35 7.64 -16.06
N ARG A 163 6.79 7.76 -14.80
CA ARG A 163 8.16 8.21 -14.47
C ARG A 163 9.22 7.27 -15.07
N LYS A 164 9.02 5.95 -14.98
CA LYS A 164 9.90 4.95 -15.59
C LYS A 164 9.97 5.12 -17.11
N ARG A 165 8.82 5.24 -17.80
CA ARG A 165 8.77 5.50 -19.26
C ARG A 165 9.47 6.80 -19.65
N ASN A 166 9.25 7.88 -18.92
CA ASN A 166 9.88 9.16 -19.19
C ASN A 166 11.39 9.13 -18.97
N SER A 167 11.86 8.44 -17.93
CA SER A 167 13.30 8.23 -17.66
C SER A 167 13.96 7.44 -18.79
N ILE A 168 13.36 6.33 -19.22
CA ILE A 168 13.87 5.52 -20.34
C ILE A 168 13.91 6.36 -21.62
N LYS A 169 12.82 7.06 -21.97
CA LYS A 169 12.75 7.90 -23.17
C LYS A 169 13.82 9.00 -23.15
N ARG A 170 14.05 9.64 -22.00
CA ARG A 170 15.09 10.67 -21.84
C ARG A 170 16.49 10.08 -21.95
N THR A 171 16.78 8.96 -21.29
CA THR A 171 18.09 8.29 -21.34
C THR A 171 18.44 7.78 -22.74
N VAL A 172 17.47 7.20 -23.46
CA VAL A 172 17.65 6.79 -24.86
C VAL A 172 17.95 8.01 -25.72
N ARG A 173 17.19 9.10 -25.57
CA ARG A 173 17.43 10.35 -26.29
C ARG A 173 18.83 10.91 -26.01
N ILE A 174 19.30 10.93 -24.77
CA ILE A 174 20.65 11.41 -24.42
C ILE A 174 21.75 10.48 -24.98
N LYS A 175 21.53 9.16 -24.99
CA LYS A 175 22.47 8.22 -25.63
C LYS A 175 22.54 8.40 -27.16
N THR A 176 21.46 8.82 -27.80
CA THR A 176 21.42 9.11 -29.24
C THR A 176 21.82 10.55 -29.59
N THR A 177 21.68 11.50 -28.67
CA THR A 177 22.07 12.91 -28.84
C THR A 177 22.96 13.35 -27.68
N GLY A 178 24.28 13.32 -27.90
CA GLY A 178 25.33 13.65 -26.93
C GLY A 178 26.70 13.14 -27.40
N ASN A 179 27.77 13.36 -26.63
CA ASN A 179 29.15 12.95 -27.00
C ASN A 179 29.26 11.44 -27.30
N VAL A 180 28.53 10.62 -26.54
CA VAL A 180 28.45 9.16 -26.75
C VAL A 180 27.67 8.80 -28.04
N GLY A 181 26.66 9.59 -28.40
CA GLY A 181 25.93 9.43 -29.65
C GLY A 181 26.76 9.86 -30.86
N ALA A 182 27.53 10.94 -30.73
CA ALA A 182 28.48 11.42 -31.73
C ALA A 182 29.60 10.39 -31.97
N GLN A 183 30.21 9.85 -30.91
CA GLN A 183 31.21 8.77 -31.01
C GLN A 183 30.64 7.50 -31.65
N ASN A 184 29.38 7.15 -31.37
CA ASN A 184 28.75 5.98 -31.97
C ASN A 184 28.45 6.20 -33.47
N TYR A 185 28.12 7.43 -33.86
CA TYR A 185 27.98 7.83 -35.27
C TYR A 185 29.33 7.81 -35.99
N GLU A 186 30.38 8.40 -35.41
CA GLU A 186 31.75 8.37 -35.94
C GLU A 186 32.24 6.94 -36.13
N ASN A 187 32.06 6.07 -35.13
CA ASN A 187 32.47 4.67 -35.23
C ASN A 187 31.71 3.91 -36.33
N GLN A 188 30.45 4.26 -36.62
CA GLN A 188 29.71 3.66 -37.73
C GLN A 188 30.18 4.17 -39.09
N ILE A 189 30.40 5.49 -39.23
CA ILE A 189 30.96 6.07 -40.47
C ILE A 189 32.33 5.46 -40.74
N PHE A 190 33.19 5.34 -39.72
CA PHE A 190 34.50 4.73 -39.84
C PHE A 190 34.44 3.25 -40.22
N ARG A 191 33.49 2.47 -39.66
CA ARG A 191 33.25 1.07 -40.07
C ARG A 191 32.83 0.96 -41.53
N ILE A 192 31.92 1.82 -41.98
CA ILE A 192 31.45 1.84 -43.37
C ILE A 192 32.64 2.14 -44.29
N TRP A 193 33.41 3.18 -43.97
CA TRP A 193 34.55 3.59 -44.78
C TRP A 193 35.63 2.51 -44.89
N ASN A 194 36.00 1.88 -43.77
CA ASN A 194 36.93 0.75 -43.77
C ASN A 194 36.39 -0.48 -44.49
N SER A 195 35.07 -0.69 -44.51
CA SER A 195 34.47 -1.79 -45.26
C SER A 195 34.49 -1.55 -46.77
N THR A 196 34.31 -0.30 -47.22
CA THR A 196 34.43 0.08 -48.63
C THR A 196 35.89 0.10 -49.12
N LEU A 197 36.85 0.47 -48.27
CA LEU A 197 38.27 0.44 -48.59
C LEU A 197 38.84 -0.98 -48.68
N LYS A 198 38.20 -1.98 -48.05
CA LYS A 198 38.57 -3.40 -48.15
C LYS A 198 37.96 -4.13 -49.35
N MET A 199 37.07 -3.50 -50.11
CA MET A 199 36.48 -4.08 -51.33
C MET A 199 37.12 -3.58 -52.63
N HIS A 200 38.19 -2.79 -52.53
CA HIS A 200 39.05 -2.38 -53.63
C HIS A 200 40.46 -2.95 -53.44
#